data_AF-A0A444VY09-F1
#
_entry.id   AF-A0A444VY09-F1
#
_cell.length_a   1.000
_cell.length_b   1.000
_cell.length_c   1.000
_cell.angle_alpha   90.00
_cell.angle_beta   90.00
_cell.angle_gamma   90.00
#
_symmetry.space_group_name_H-M   'P 1'
#
loop_
_entity.id
_entity.type
_entity.pdbx_description
1 polymer ?
#
loop_
_entity_poly.entity_id
_entity_poly.type
_entity_poly.pdbx_seq_one_letter_code
_entity_poly.pdbx_strand_id
1 'polypeptide(L)'
;MKEIILKLTLCLAFLISSASYGQAFSKKTLTAALNQTSGVTLDTKQKSAYNQANSDLVSGIANLDKKKLSKTERDSQIDQLFDKRDKTLSSSLGIEKYTDVKKKTDKNIKSVKRKIKLAKLIM
;
A
#
# COMPACT_ATOMS: atom_id res chain seq x y z
N MET A 1 5.62 44.35 -10.24
CA MET A 1 4.50 43.40 -10.46
C MET A 1 4.90 42.03 -11.00
N LYS A 2 6.04 41.87 -11.70
CA LYS A 2 6.47 40.54 -12.23
C LYS A 2 6.99 39.57 -11.16
N GLU A 3 7.60 40.06 -10.08
CA GLU A 3 8.15 39.19 -9.02
C GLU A 3 7.10 38.57 -8.09
N ILE A 4 5.95 39.25 -7.92
CA ILE A 4 4.86 38.76 -7.05
C ILE A 4 4.19 37.54 -7.67
N ILE A 5 4.05 37.52 -9.00
CA ILE A 5 3.45 36.42 -9.76
C ILE A 5 4.34 35.16 -9.67
N LEU A 6 5.67 35.33 -9.70
CA LEU A 6 6.62 34.22 -9.65
C LEU A 6 6.65 33.55 -8.26
N LYS A 7 6.53 34.32 -7.17
CA LYS A 7 6.47 33.77 -5.81
C LYS A 7 5.15 33.06 -5.53
N LEU A 8 4.04 33.55 -6.07
CA LEU A 8 2.72 32.95 -5.89
C LEU A 8 2.59 31.59 -6.61
N THR A 9 3.18 31.46 -7.81
CA THR A 9 3.21 30.20 -8.57
C THR A 9 4.06 29.14 -7.89
N LEU A 10 5.17 29.53 -7.24
CA LEU A 10 6.00 28.59 -6.49
C LEU A 10 5.29 28.02 -5.25
N CYS A 11 4.54 28.85 -4.52
CA CYS A 11 3.74 28.40 -3.38
C CYS A 11 2.57 27.49 -3.81
N LEU A 12 1.91 27.77 -4.93
CA LEU A 12 0.86 26.90 -5.46
C LEU A 12 1.42 25.54 -5.91
N ALA A 13 2.56 25.53 -6.62
CA ALA A 13 3.19 24.28 -7.06
C ALA A 13 3.61 23.38 -5.89
N PHE A 14 4.04 23.98 -4.77
CA PHE A 14 4.38 23.23 -3.56
C PHE A 14 3.15 22.65 -2.86
N LEU A 15 2.02 23.37 -2.84
CA LEU A 15 0.76 22.91 -2.23
C LEU A 15 0.07 21.79 -3.03
N ILE A 16 0.21 21.75 -4.35
CA ILE A 16 -0.36 20.67 -5.18
C ILE A 16 0.41 19.36 -4.99
N SER A 17 1.70 19.42 -4.63
CA SER A 17 2.49 18.21 -4.34
C SER A 17 1.96 17.42 -3.13
N SER A 18 1.36 18.12 -2.16
CA SER A 18 0.66 17.52 -1.02
C SER A 18 -0.76 17.03 -1.32
N ALA A 19 -1.40 17.48 -2.40
CA ALA A 19 -2.78 17.11 -2.75
C ALA A 19 -2.92 15.65 -3.23
N SER A 20 -1.81 14.98 -3.56
CA SER A 20 -1.82 13.58 -4.00
C SER A 20 -1.94 12.55 -2.87
N TYR A 21 -1.86 12.98 -1.60
CA TYR A 21 -1.94 12.08 -0.45
C TYR A 21 -3.37 11.75 0.00
N GLY A 22 -4.38 12.41 -0.58
CA GLY A 22 -5.80 12.22 -0.26
C GLY A 22 -6.61 11.48 -1.32
N GLN A 23 -6.00 10.94 -2.38
CA GLN A 23 -6.76 10.11 -3.32
C GLN A 23 -7.10 8.79 -2.64
N ALA A 24 -8.39 8.53 -2.52
CA ALA A 24 -8.88 7.26 -2.01
C ALA A 24 -8.29 6.09 -2.81
N PHE A 25 -7.89 5.06 -2.08
CA PHE A 25 -7.44 3.83 -2.71
C PHE A 25 -8.66 3.07 -3.23
N SER A 26 -8.78 2.94 -4.56
CA SER A 26 -9.67 1.91 -5.12
C SER A 26 -9.07 0.53 -4.89
N LYS A 27 -9.90 -0.53 -4.86
CA LYS A 27 -9.43 -1.92 -4.79
C LYS A 27 -8.37 -2.21 -5.87
N LYS A 28 -8.61 -1.74 -7.10
CA LYS A 28 -7.71 -1.94 -8.25
C LYS A 28 -6.37 -1.23 -8.05
N THR A 29 -6.41 0.04 -7.61
CA THR A 29 -5.19 0.83 -7.35
C THR A 29 -4.38 0.23 -6.20
N LEU A 30 -5.04 -0.29 -5.16
CA LEU A 30 -4.39 -0.95 -4.04
C LEU A 30 -3.68 -2.24 -4.49
N THR A 31 -4.39 -3.10 -5.21
CA THR A 31 -3.82 -4.34 -5.75
C THR A 31 -2.62 -4.04 -6.65
N ALA A 32 -2.73 -3.05 -7.55
CA ALA A 32 -1.63 -2.65 -8.42
C ALA A 32 -0.41 -2.16 -7.62
N ALA A 33 -0.63 -1.30 -6.62
CA ALA A 33 0.44 -0.79 -5.78
C ALA A 33 1.14 -1.90 -4.97
N LEU A 34 0.39 -2.88 -4.43
CA LEU A 34 0.95 -4.02 -3.70
C LEU A 34 1.69 -5.00 -4.63
N ASN A 35 1.22 -5.16 -5.86
CA ASN A 35 1.78 -6.05 -6.88
C ASN A 35 3.00 -5.47 -7.61
N GLN A 36 3.39 -4.23 -7.34
CA GLN A 36 4.66 -3.67 -7.81
C GLN A 36 5.85 -4.40 -7.14
N THR A 37 6.49 -5.26 -7.93
CA THR A 37 7.66 -6.07 -7.54
C THR A 37 8.91 -5.67 -8.32
N SER A 38 9.11 -4.36 -8.55
CA SER A 38 10.26 -3.86 -9.31
C SER A 38 11.58 -4.39 -8.73
N GLY A 39 12.42 -4.99 -9.58
CA GLY A 39 13.70 -5.57 -9.18
C GLY A 39 13.64 -6.96 -8.54
N VAL A 40 12.45 -7.56 -8.43
CA VAL A 40 12.25 -8.94 -7.93
C VAL A 40 11.88 -9.85 -9.10
N THR A 41 12.67 -10.90 -9.30
CA THR A 41 12.30 -12.01 -10.20
C THR A 41 11.58 -13.09 -9.41
N LEU A 42 10.32 -13.32 -9.76
CA LEU A 42 9.48 -14.38 -9.22
C LEU A 42 9.16 -15.35 -10.35
N ASP A 43 9.31 -16.66 -10.10
CA ASP A 43 8.75 -17.66 -11.00
C ASP A 43 7.22 -17.66 -10.97
N THR A 44 6.57 -18.44 -11.83
CA THR A 44 5.10 -18.49 -11.94
C THR A 44 4.42 -18.86 -10.61
N LYS A 45 4.96 -19.84 -9.87
CA LYS A 45 4.38 -20.28 -8.59
C LYS A 45 4.54 -19.20 -7.52
N GLN A 46 5.73 -18.62 -7.44
CA GLN A 46 6.07 -17.52 -6.53
C GLN A 46 5.23 -16.27 -6.82
N LYS A 47 5.05 -15.92 -8.10
CA LYS A 47 4.23 -14.77 -8.51
C LYS A 47 2.76 -15.00 -8.18
N SER A 48 2.26 -16.21 -8.39
CA SER A 48 0.90 -16.60 -7.99
C SER A 48 0.70 -16.45 -6.48
N ALA A 49 1.60 -17.02 -5.67
CA ALA A 49 1.55 -16.89 -4.20
C ALA A 49 1.63 -15.42 -3.74
N TYR A 50 2.50 -14.62 -4.37
CA TYR A 50 2.63 -13.19 -4.07
C TYR A 50 1.35 -12.42 -4.37
N ASN A 51 0.77 -12.64 -5.55
CA ASN A 51 -0.48 -12.00 -5.96
C ASN A 51 -1.66 -12.45 -5.07
N GLN A 52 -1.72 -13.73 -4.69
CA GLN A 52 -2.77 -14.25 -3.80
C GLN A 52 -2.71 -13.60 -2.42
N ALA A 53 -1.51 -13.55 -1.80
CA ALA A 53 -1.34 -12.91 -0.50
C ALA A 53 -1.75 -11.42 -0.53
N ASN A 54 -1.48 -10.73 -1.64
CA ASN A 54 -1.93 -9.35 -1.82
C ASN A 54 -3.46 -9.25 -2.04
N SER A 55 -4.06 -10.17 -2.78
CA SER A 55 -5.51 -10.23 -2.99
C SER A 55 -6.27 -10.47 -1.68
N ASP A 56 -5.74 -11.34 -0.83
CA ASP A 56 -6.29 -11.64 0.49
C ASP A 56 -6.18 -10.41 1.42
N LEU A 57 -5.03 -9.73 1.41
CA LEU A 57 -4.84 -8.47 2.14
C LEU A 57 -5.87 -7.42 1.69
N VAL A 58 -6.00 -7.20 0.39
CA VAL A 58 -6.94 -6.22 -0.19
C VAL A 58 -8.38 -6.52 0.21
N SER A 59 -8.77 -7.80 0.13
CA SER A 59 -10.12 -8.24 0.50
C SER A 59 -10.36 -8.08 2.00
N GLY A 60 -9.35 -8.36 2.83
CA GLY A 60 -9.38 -8.10 4.27
C GLY A 60 -9.62 -6.61 4.58
N ILE A 61 -8.87 -5.71 3.94
CA ILE A 61 -9.02 -4.27 4.13
C ILE A 61 -10.41 -3.79 3.69
N ALA A 62 -10.90 -4.25 2.53
CA ALA A 62 -12.25 -3.91 2.07
C ALA A 62 -13.33 -4.38 3.06
N ASN A 63 -13.14 -5.54 3.71
CA ASN A 63 -14.04 -6.01 4.75
C ASN A 63 -13.93 -5.18 6.04
N LEU A 64 -12.76 -4.64 6.39
CA LEU A 64 -12.62 -3.71 7.51
C LEU A 64 -13.38 -2.40 7.28
N ASP A 65 -13.32 -1.86 6.07
CA ASP A 65 -13.96 -0.58 5.76
C ASP A 65 -15.50 -0.66 5.76
N LYS A 66 -16.06 -1.86 5.61
CA LYS A 66 -17.50 -2.15 5.81
C LYS A 66 -17.91 -2.19 7.28
N LYS A 67 -16.95 -2.40 8.20
CA LYS A 67 -17.22 -2.43 9.64
C LYS A 67 -17.18 -1.01 10.21
N LYS A 68 -18.07 -0.72 11.16
CA LYS A 68 -18.07 0.54 11.92
C LYS A 68 -17.07 0.46 13.09
N LEU A 69 -15.79 0.25 12.78
CA LEU A 69 -14.72 0.22 13.79
C LEU A 69 -14.26 1.64 14.12
N SER A 70 -13.75 1.84 15.34
CA SER A 70 -12.98 3.04 15.65
C SER A 70 -11.68 3.07 14.82
N LYS A 71 -11.07 4.25 14.70
CA LYS A 71 -9.80 4.40 13.96
C LYS A 71 -8.70 3.50 14.53
N THR A 72 -8.55 3.47 15.86
CA THR A 72 -7.53 2.67 16.54
C THR A 72 -7.71 1.17 16.27
N GLU A 73 -8.94 0.66 16.36
CA GLU A 73 -9.23 -0.75 16.08
C GLU A 73 -9.03 -1.09 14.61
N ARG A 74 -9.46 -0.21 13.70
CA ARG A 74 -9.24 -0.37 12.25
C ARG A 74 -7.75 -0.43 11.94
N ASP A 75 -6.96 0.50 12.47
CA ASP A 75 -5.52 0.57 12.21
C ASP A 75 -4.78 -0.65 12.76
N SER A 76 -5.19 -1.16 13.92
CA SER A 76 -4.69 -2.41 14.50
C SER A 76 -5.03 -3.63 13.63
N GLN A 77 -6.27 -3.74 13.15
CA GLN A 77 -6.64 -4.84 12.23
C GLN A 77 -5.94 -4.72 10.89
N ILE A 78 -5.67 -3.51 10.39
CA ILE A 78 -4.80 -3.31 9.22
C ILE A 78 -3.40 -3.84 9.50
N ASP A 79 -2.81 -3.54 10.67
CA ASP A 79 -1.49 -4.09 11.04
C ASP A 79 -1.49 -5.62 10.99
N GLN A 80 -2.49 -6.25 11.60
CA GLN A 80 -2.64 -7.71 11.61
C GLN A 80 -2.76 -8.30 10.20
N LEU A 81 -3.46 -7.63 9.28
CA LEU A 81 -3.58 -8.10 7.89
C LEU A 81 -2.24 -8.04 7.14
N PHE A 82 -1.44 -6.99 7.36
CA PHE A 82 -0.09 -6.92 6.79
C PHE A 82 0.84 -7.96 7.41
N ASP A 83 0.75 -8.20 8.72
CA ASP A 83 1.56 -9.24 9.38
C ASP A 83 1.17 -10.64 8.89
N LYS A 84 -0.13 -10.90 8.70
CA LYS A 84 -0.63 -12.14 8.11
C LYS A 84 -0.08 -12.33 6.69
N ARG A 85 -0.13 -11.29 5.86
CA ARG A 85 0.46 -11.33 4.52
C ARG A 85 1.95 -11.69 4.58
N ASP A 86 2.71 -11.04 5.44
CA ASP A 86 4.15 -11.27 5.56
C ASP A 86 4.46 -12.71 6.02
N LYS A 87 3.67 -13.27 6.96
CA LYS A 87 3.76 -14.68 7.34
C LYS A 87 3.41 -15.63 6.19
N THR A 88 2.33 -15.37 5.46
CA THR A 88 1.94 -16.16 4.28
C THR A 88 3.05 -16.15 3.23
N LEU A 89 3.61 -14.99 2.91
CA LEU A 89 4.69 -14.88 1.93
C LEU A 89 5.96 -15.58 2.39
N SER A 90 6.35 -15.43 3.65
CA SER A 90 7.50 -16.15 4.22
C SER A 90 7.33 -17.66 4.12
N SER A 91 6.12 -18.18 4.37
CA SER A 91 5.82 -19.60 4.26
C SER A 91 5.77 -20.09 2.82
N SER A 92 5.17 -19.34 1.90
CA SER A 92 4.95 -19.78 0.51
C SER A 92 6.17 -19.59 -0.38
N LEU A 93 6.99 -18.57 -0.13
CA LEU A 93 8.18 -18.29 -0.94
C LEU A 93 9.46 -18.93 -0.36
N GLY A 94 9.43 -19.31 0.92
CA GLY A 94 10.63 -19.64 1.68
C GLY A 94 11.37 -18.40 2.18
N ILE A 95 12.11 -18.54 3.28
CA ILE A 95 12.71 -17.44 4.04
C ILE A 95 13.67 -16.60 3.17
N GLU A 96 14.52 -17.24 2.36
CA GLU A 96 15.49 -16.54 1.52
C GLU A 96 14.82 -15.67 0.46
N LYS A 97 13.88 -16.25 -0.30
CA LYS A 97 13.16 -15.53 -1.36
C LYS A 97 12.29 -14.43 -0.76
N TYR A 98 11.58 -14.70 0.34
CA TYR A 98 10.81 -13.69 1.04
C TYR A 98 11.69 -12.53 1.52
N THR A 99 12.89 -12.82 2.04
CA THR A 99 13.83 -11.78 2.48
C THR A 99 14.27 -10.88 1.32
N ASP A 100 14.60 -11.44 0.15
CA ASP A 100 14.93 -10.65 -1.05
C ASP A 100 13.74 -9.79 -1.51
N VAL A 101 12.55 -10.40 -1.59
CA VAL A 101 11.31 -9.69 -1.95
C VAL A 101 11.04 -8.55 -0.99
N LYS A 102 11.13 -8.81 0.32
CA LYS A 102 10.90 -7.81 1.35
C LYS A 102 11.90 -6.68 1.21
N LYS A 103 13.21 -6.97 1.11
CA LYS A 103 14.24 -5.94 0.95
C LYS A 103 13.94 -4.97 -0.20
N LYS A 104 13.40 -5.47 -1.32
CA LYS A 104 13.10 -4.68 -2.52
C LYS A 104 11.74 -3.98 -2.49
N THR A 105 10.76 -4.51 -1.77
CA THR A 105 9.37 -4.01 -1.79
C THR A 105 8.93 -3.31 -0.49
N ASP A 106 9.64 -3.49 0.62
CA ASP A 106 9.22 -3.07 1.96
C ASP A 106 8.95 -1.57 2.08
N LYS A 107 9.76 -0.73 1.41
CA LYS A 107 9.51 0.73 1.36
C LYS A 107 8.15 1.06 0.75
N ASN A 108 7.80 0.40 -0.36
CA ASN A 108 6.51 0.59 -1.01
C ASN A 108 5.38 0.04 -0.14
N ILE A 109 5.53 -1.17 0.41
CA ILE A 109 4.54 -1.79 1.30
C ILE A 109 4.26 -0.93 2.54
N LYS A 110 5.29 -0.38 3.19
CA LYS A 110 5.14 0.56 4.32
C LYS A 110 4.42 1.84 3.92
N SER A 111 4.74 2.39 2.75
CA SER A 111 4.06 3.58 2.22
C SER A 111 2.57 3.31 1.97
N VAL A 112 2.25 2.20 1.30
CA VAL A 112 0.88 1.74 1.04
C VAL A 112 0.12 1.55 2.34
N LYS A 113 0.70 0.85 3.32
CA LYS A 113 0.12 0.65 4.66
C LYS A 113 -0.24 1.97 5.34
N ARG A 114 0.67 2.95 5.33
CA ARG A 114 0.41 4.30 5.88
C ARG A 114 -0.76 4.99 5.17
N LYS A 115 -0.80 4.95 3.84
CA LYS A 115 -1.89 5.57 3.07
C LYS A 115 -3.26 4.94 3.38
N ILE A 116 -3.34 3.62 3.57
CA ILE A 116 -4.58 2.93 3.95
C ILE A 116 -5.03 3.27 5.37
N LYS A 117 -4.10 3.49 6.30
CA LYS A 117 -4.46 3.98 7.65
C LYS A 117 -5.01 5.41 7.62
N LEU A 118 -4.50 6.24 6.70
CA LEU A 118 -4.95 7.62 6.53
C LEU A 118 -6.29 7.74 5.78
N ALA A 119 -6.59 6.84 4.85
CA ALA A 119 -7.78 6.90 4.01
C ALA A 119 -8.58 5.59 4.00
N LYS A 120 -9.91 5.68 3.98
CA LYS A 120 -10.77 4.52 3.66
C LYS A 120 -10.61 4.15 2.17
N LEU A 121 -10.77 2.88 1.85
CA LEU A 121 -10.94 2.47 0.47
C LEU A 121 -12.23 3.06 -0.08
N ILE A 122 -12.16 3.60 -1.30
CA ILE A 122 -13.36 3.83 -2.10
C ILE A 122 -13.64 2.52 -2.84
N MET A 123 -14.83 1.97 -2.61
CA MET A 123 -15.31 0.76 -3.28
C MET A 123 -15.86 1.11 -4.65
#